data_AF-A0A0A2T5E2-F1
#
_entry.id   AF-A0A0A2T5E2-F1
#
_cell.length_a   1.000
_cell.length_b   1.000
_cell.length_c   1.000
_cell.angle_alpha   90.00
_cell.angle_beta   90.00
_cell.angle_gamma   90.00
#
_symmetry.space_group_name_H-M   'P 1'
#
loop_
_entity.id
_entity.type
_entity.pdbx_description
1 polymer ?
#
loop_
_entity_poly.entity_id
_entity_poly.type
_entity_poly.pdbx_seq_one_letter_code
_entity_poly.pdbx_strand_id
1 'polypeptide(L)'
;MILTRLVQIVILFTLYVVNFNSHAVAFTVIPKAGTALPKEVVIGNTVFAYYTVINNTKRPLTNIFVKYLPLNVSQIVDDPKLTDICGYQFALASGGSCTLKLAIRGAVDASDPNPQNHLFICHPNIPACAGTYYPLNVVAHEPTIKGIVQSGGTTSVLPLANAVVKIYAANTDTSSEIGSAITNSQGEFFIYISPDVLKMNNHHVIYALAQKNSAVILANVIGTAVIPSIIINELTTVAASYSMMQFFHDHRIYGSLKGTDIASMMSANLVSAKTGALSDVINNSPNADQTNARRSLSTLANLITPCVRNGGINCTNVFNAATVNGNVPSNTLDALLNIGRNPSNSVVAIFNLAAISQPFTPYLNAIPDAWTIAVKFNATGDEQKCPFGGPGGIAIDNRGFIWLTNNVIQSTPNAINCAVVLKPNGQPADGSNLSPKSPLFGGGLLGTGFGNDVAPDQSVWFGNFGWGSCSNCLPNGSASKFTSTGYPISGPNGYQSASPADLYR
;
A
#
# COMPACT_ATOMS: atom_id res chain seq x y z
N MET A 1 98.81 -50.72 -10.83
CA MET A 1 97.84 -49.64 -10.59
C MET A 1 97.89 -49.31 -9.09
N ILE A 2 98.83 -48.49 -8.60
CA ILE A 2 98.84 -47.00 -8.59
C ILE A 2 97.53 -46.46 -7.92
N LEU A 3 97.58 -46.02 -6.64
CA LEU A 3 97.66 -44.61 -6.15
C LEU A 3 96.45 -43.75 -6.62
N THR A 4 95.66 -42.98 -5.84
CA THR A 4 95.90 -41.73 -5.05
C THR A 4 94.50 -41.13 -4.71
N ARG A 5 94.11 -40.77 -3.47
CA ARG A 5 94.09 -39.44 -2.76
C ARG A 5 93.23 -38.25 -3.31
N LEU A 6 92.42 -37.67 -2.39
CA LEU A 6 91.87 -36.28 -2.23
C LEU A 6 90.84 -35.76 -3.27
N VAL A 7 89.74 -35.03 -2.94
CA VAL A 7 89.64 -33.66 -2.35
C VAL A 7 88.20 -33.34 -1.80
N GLN A 8 88.18 -32.61 -0.67
CA GLN A 8 87.21 -31.67 -0.02
C GLN A 8 85.79 -31.39 -0.58
N ILE A 9 84.79 -31.27 0.32
CA ILE A 9 84.21 -29.99 0.81
C ILE A 9 83.21 -30.27 1.96
N VAL A 10 83.44 -29.59 3.09
CA VAL A 10 82.59 -29.51 4.27
C VAL A 10 81.47 -28.51 3.99
N ILE A 11 80.20 -28.90 4.14
CA ILE A 11 79.07 -27.95 4.25
C ILE A 11 78.37 -28.22 5.58
N LEU A 12 78.62 -27.32 6.54
CA LEU A 12 77.78 -27.11 7.71
C LEU A 12 76.36 -26.77 7.23
N PHE A 13 75.39 -27.64 7.47
CA PHE A 13 73.97 -27.26 7.47
C PHE A 13 73.59 -26.91 8.92
N THR A 14 73.76 -25.65 9.28
CA THR A 14 73.11 -25.05 10.44
C THR A 14 71.60 -25.02 10.19
N LEU A 15 70.85 -25.84 10.94
CA LEU A 15 69.40 -25.72 11.05
C LEU A 15 69.06 -24.35 11.66
N TYR A 16 68.73 -23.38 10.81
CA TYR A 16 68.02 -22.17 11.21
C TYR A 16 66.57 -22.56 11.49
N VAL A 17 66.28 -22.97 12.73
CA VAL A 17 64.90 -23.02 13.22
C VAL A 17 64.45 -21.58 13.40
N VAL A 18 63.82 -21.03 12.36
CA VAL A 18 63.07 -19.79 12.48
C VAL A 18 61.86 -20.11 13.35
N ASN A 19 61.96 -19.78 14.64
CA ASN A 19 60.81 -19.71 15.54
C ASN A 19 59.86 -18.64 14.98
N PHE A 20 58.89 -19.07 14.15
CA PHE A 20 57.68 -18.30 13.96
C PHE A 20 56.94 -18.33 15.30
N ASN A 21 57.18 -17.32 16.14
CA ASN A 21 56.30 -17.03 17.26
C ASN A 21 54.92 -16.72 16.66
N SER A 22 54.05 -17.72 16.61
CA SER A 22 52.62 -17.52 16.41
C SER A 22 52.11 -16.74 17.61
N HIS A 23 51.94 -15.43 17.46
CA HIS A 23 51.27 -14.63 18.47
C HIS A 23 49.77 -14.96 18.41
N ALA A 24 49.26 -15.55 19.49
CA ALA A 24 47.83 -15.75 19.65
C ALA A 24 47.11 -14.39 19.58
N VAL A 25 46.05 -14.31 18.76
CA VAL A 25 45.27 -13.08 18.58
C VAL A 25 44.65 -12.69 19.92
N ALA A 26 44.92 -11.46 20.38
CA ALA A 26 44.53 -11.00 21.71
C ALA A 26 43.01 -10.99 21.96
N PHE A 27 42.23 -10.85 20.88
CA PHE A 27 40.77 -10.88 20.93
C PHE A 27 40.21 -11.91 19.94
N THR A 28 39.10 -12.53 20.31
CA THR A 28 38.24 -13.28 19.39
C THR A 28 36.95 -12.50 19.19
N VAL A 29 36.56 -12.30 17.93
CA VAL A 29 35.30 -11.63 17.54
C VAL A 29 34.49 -12.62 16.71
N ILE A 30 33.38 -13.11 17.26
CA ILE A 30 32.52 -14.12 16.62
C ILE A 30 31.05 -13.72 16.75
N PRO A 31 30.15 -14.19 15.86
CA PRO A 31 28.72 -13.92 15.99
C PRO A 31 28.20 -14.35 17.37
N LYS A 32 27.36 -13.52 17.99
CA LYS A 32 26.80 -13.84 19.31
C LYS A 32 25.90 -15.08 19.19
N ALA A 33 26.14 -16.08 20.05
CA ALA A 33 25.34 -17.29 20.10
C ALA A 33 23.83 -16.97 20.22
N GLY A 34 23.00 -17.68 19.46
CA GLY A 34 21.56 -17.45 19.39
C GLY A 34 21.14 -16.28 18.49
N THR A 35 22.07 -15.63 17.79
CA THR A 35 21.78 -14.58 16.79
C THR A 35 22.29 -14.98 15.41
N ALA A 36 21.75 -14.36 14.36
CA ALA A 36 22.23 -14.48 12.99
C ALA A 36 22.70 -13.11 12.49
N LEU A 37 23.77 -13.09 11.70
CA LEU A 37 24.19 -11.87 11.02
C LEU A 37 23.18 -11.54 9.91
N PRO A 38 22.77 -10.26 9.77
CA PRO A 38 21.89 -9.86 8.69
C PRO A 38 22.59 -10.05 7.36
N LYS A 39 21.81 -10.41 6.33
CA LYS A 39 22.29 -10.56 4.95
C LYS A 39 21.74 -9.50 4.00
N GLU A 40 20.69 -8.81 4.44
CA GLU A 40 19.98 -7.82 3.64
C GLU A 40 19.51 -6.67 4.53
N VAL A 41 19.37 -5.49 3.92
CA VAL A 41 18.77 -4.31 4.53
C VAL A 41 18.01 -3.54 3.46
N VAL A 42 16.85 -3.00 3.81
CA VAL A 42 16.14 -2.05 2.95
C VAL A 42 16.66 -0.65 3.25
N ILE A 43 17.00 0.13 2.22
CA ILE A 43 17.48 1.50 2.38
C ILE A 43 16.40 2.33 3.10
N GLY A 44 16.81 3.02 4.17
CA GLY A 44 15.93 3.72 5.11
C GLY A 44 15.68 2.95 6.42
N ASN A 45 15.87 1.62 6.42
CA ASN A 45 15.80 0.81 7.63
C ASN A 45 17.17 0.66 8.32
N THR A 46 17.14 0.13 9.55
CA THR A 46 18.35 -0.29 10.28
C THR A 46 18.16 -1.74 10.71
N VAL A 47 19.12 -2.60 10.36
CA VAL A 47 19.21 -3.98 10.88
C VAL A 47 20.37 -4.07 11.86
N PHE A 48 20.32 -5.02 12.79
CA PHE A 48 21.33 -5.16 13.82
C PHE A 48 22.12 -6.46 13.68
N ALA A 49 23.42 -6.38 13.88
CA ALA A 49 24.29 -7.54 14.04
C ALA A 49 24.85 -7.57 15.46
N TYR A 50 25.10 -8.77 15.98
CA TYR A 50 25.61 -8.97 17.33
C TYR A 50 26.84 -9.86 17.27
N TYR A 51 27.96 -9.36 17.80
CA TYR A 51 29.19 -10.12 17.97
C TYR A 51 29.52 -10.26 19.46
N THR A 52 30.13 -11.38 19.83
CA THR A 52 30.79 -11.56 21.13
C THR A 52 32.27 -11.26 20.95
N VAL A 53 32.78 -10.31 21.74
CA VAL A 53 34.20 -9.95 21.80
C VAL A 53 34.78 -10.57 23.05
N ILE A 54 35.80 -11.42 22.90
CA ILE A 54 36.42 -12.19 24.00
C ILE A 54 37.88 -11.77 24.15
N ASN A 55 38.32 -11.54 25.39
CA ASN A 55 39.74 -11.33 25.71
C ASN A 55 40.45 -12.68 25.90
N ASN A 56 41.30 -13.08 24.95
CA ASN A 56 42.05 -14.34 25.00
C ASN A 56 43.35 -14.23 25.80
N THR A 57 43.71 -13.04 26.25
CA THR A 57 44.95 -12.85 27.01
C THR A 57 44.80 -13.34 28.43
N LYS A 58 45.91 -13.75 29.06
CA LYS A 58 45.94 -14.21 30.46
C LYS A 58 45.79 -13.07 31.49
N ARG A 59 45.53 -11.83 31.05
CA ARG A 59 45.42 -10.65 31.92
C ARG A 59 44.16 -9.85 31.58
N PRO A 60 43.57 -9.12 32.54
CA PRO A 60 42.54 -8.14 32.22
C PRO A 60 43.11 -7.06 31.30
N LEU A 61 42.29 -6.60 30.37
CA LEU A 61 42.60 -5.48 29.46
C LEU A 61 41.56 -4.39 29.63
N THR A 62 42.02 -3.14 29.71
CA THR A 62 41.18 -1.93 29.81
C THR A 62 41.36 -1.08 28.56
N ASN A 63 40.42 -0.17 28.27
CA ASN A 63 40.49 0.70 27.09
C ASN A 63 40.54 -0.06 25.76
N ILE A 64 39.88 -1.22 25.69
CA ILE A 64 39.62 -1.91 24.43
C ILE A 64 38.58 -1.08 23.66
N PHE A 65 38.72 -0.96 22.34
CA PHE A 65 37.81 -0.16 21.53
C PHE A 65 37.66 -0.74 20.12
N VAL A 66 36.56 -0.40 19.46
CA VAL A 66 36.34 -0.67 18.03
C VAL A 66 37.14 0.37 17.23
N LYS A 67 38.12 -0.09 16.46
CA LYS A 67 38.98 0.79 15.66
C LYS A 67 38.36 1.11 14.30
N TYR A 68 37.84 0.09 13.64
CA TYR A 68 37.24 0.18 12.31
C TYR A 68 35.94 -0.62 12.25
N LEU A 69 35.05 -0.14 11.39
CA LEU A 69 33.77 -0.74 11.08
C LEU A 69 33.56 -0.69 9.58
N PRO A 70 32.80 -1.65 9.01
CA PRO A 70 32.43 -1.55 7.61
C PRO A 70 31.66 -0.28 7.30
N LEU A 71 31.69 0.12 6.03
CA LEU A 71 30.91 1.24 5.55
C LEU A 71 29.42 1.02 5.87
N ASN A 72 28.70 2.08 6.23
CA ASN A 72 27.29 2.04 6.65
C ASN A 72 27.01 1.29 7.97
N VAL A 73 28.04 0.94 8.73
CA VAL A 73 27.93 0.28 10.04
C VAL A 73 28.34 1.23 11.15
N SER A 74 27.58 1.23 12.25
CA SER A 74 27.88 2.01 13.45
C SER A 74 27.73 1.13 14.71
N GLN A 75 28.53 1.40 15.74
CA GLN A 75 28.41 0.70 17.02
C GLN A 75 27.26 1.31 17.84
N ILE A 76 26.45 0.44 18.45
CA ILE A 76 25.51 0.81 19.50
C ILE A 76 26.19 0.50 20.84
N VAL A 77 26.30 1.52 21.70
CA VAL A 77 27.00 1.42 22.99
C VAL A 77 26.07 1.45 24.21
N ASP A 78 24.79 1.73 23.98
CA ASP A 78 23.76 1.75 25.00
C ASP A 78 22.52 1.05 24.45
N ASP A 79 22.09 0.01 25.15
CA ASP A 79 20.85 -0.70 24.89
C ASP A 79 20.30 -1.21 26.23
N PRO A 80 19.17 -0.69 26.72
CA PRO A 80 18.61 -1.10 28.00
C PRO A 80 18.20 -2.59 28.05
N LYS A 81 18.14 -3.28 26.90
CA LYS A 81 17.86 -4.71 26.80
C LYS A 81 19.11 -5.59 26.90
N LEU A 82 20.31 -5.02 26.82
CA LEU A 82 21.58 -5.74 26.85
C LEU A 82 22.45 -5.27 28.02
N THR A 83 22.65 -6.16 28.98
CA THR A 83 23.44 -5.87 30.19
C THR A 83 24.96 -5.96 29.98
N ASP A 84 25.40 -6.61 28.89
CA ASP A 84 26.80 -6.90 28.59
C ASP A 84 27.33 -6.16 27.34
N ILE A 85 26.76 -5.00 27.00
CA ILE A 85 27.12 -4.28 25.77
C ILE A 85 28.55 -3.71 25.81
N CYS A 86 29.30 -3.84 24.72
CA CYS A 86 30.62 -3.22 24.58
C CYS A 86 30.44 -1.69 24.40
N GLY A 87 31.00 -0.89 25.32
CA GLY A 87 31.01 0.57 25.22
C GLY A 87 31.98 1.11 24.16
N TYR A 88 32.11 2.45 24.07
CA TYR A 88 33.13 3.09 23.20
C TYR A 88 34.55 2.71 23.59
N GLN A 89 34.77 2.62 24.90
CA GLN A 89 35.94 2.00 25.51
C GLN A 89 35.44 1.04 26.58
N PHE A 90 35.98 -0.16 26.63
CA PHE A 90 35.53 -1.19 27.54
C PHE A 90 36.70 -1.99 28.11
N ALA A 91 36.43 -2.67 29.22
CA ALA A 91 37.38 -3.52 29.91
C ALA A 91 36.85 -4.96 29.92
N LEU A 92 37.75 -5.91 29.67
CA LEU A 92 37.44 -7.34 29.73
C LEU A 92 38.44 -8.03 30.65
N ALA A 93 37.94 -8.79 31.62
CA ALA A 93 38.75 -9.72 32.39
C ALA A 93 39.42 -10.75 31.46
N SER A 94 40.42 -11.48 31.97
CA SER A 94 40.98 -12.62 31.21
C SER A 94 39.88 -13.65 30.94
N GLY A 95 39.68 -14.02 29.68
CA GLY A 95 38.56 -14.88 29.23
C GLY A 95 37.18 -14.21 29.28
N GLY A 96 37.08 -12.95 29.73
CA GLY A 96 35.83 -12.21 29.78
C GLY A 96 35.36 -11.77 28.38
N SER A 97 34.06 -11.47 28.27
CA SER A 97 33.46 -11.05 27.01
C SER A 97 32.42 -9.93 27.16
N CYS A 98 32.16 -9.22 26.07
CA CYS A 98 31.03 -8.31 25.92
C CYS A 98 30.34 -8.52 24.57
N THR A 99 29.14 -7.96 24.43
CA THR A 99 28.34 -7.96 23.20
C THR A 99 28.55 -6.68 22.43
N LEU A 100 29.17 -6.78 21.26
CA LEU A 100 29.24 -5.70 20.29
C LEU A 100 27.98 -5.70 19.44
N LYS A 101 27.10 -4.73 19.67
CA LYS A 101 25.91 -4.49 18.84
C LYS A 101 26.25 -3.49 17.75
N LEU A 102 26.01 -3.87 16.49
CA LEU A 102 26.24 -3.04 15.32
C LEU A 102 24.91 -2.72 14.64
N ALA A 103 24.74 -1.47 14.23
CA ALA A 103 23.63 -1.00 13.41
C ALA A 103 24.10 -0.84 11.95
N ILE A 104 23.41 -1.52 11.03
CA ILE A 104 23.72 -1.54 9.60
C ILE A 104 22.60 -0.82 8.85
N ARG A 105 22.96 0.17 8.04
CA ARG A 105 22.02 1.04 7.30
C ARG A 105 22.17 1.00 5.78
N GLY A 106 23.05 0.15 5.27
CA GLY A 106 23.35 0.05 3.85
C GLY A 106 24.16 -1.19 3.54
N ALA A 107 24.65 -1.25 2.31
CA ALA A 107 25.42 -2.39 1.84
C ALA A 107 26.74 -2.51 2.60
N VAL A 108 27.16 -3.75 2.83
CA VAL A 108 28.43 -4.10 3.45
C VAL A 108 29.07 -5.21 2.63
N ASP A 109 30.27 -4.97 2.11
CA ASP A 109 31.03 -5.97 1.37
C ASP A 109 32.05 -6.66 2.29
N ALA A 110 31.87 -7.96 2.51
CA ALA A 110 32.80 -8.77 3.29
C ALA A 110 34.20 -8.89 2.67
N SER A 111 34.35 -8.55 1.39
CA SER A 111 35.61 -8.61 0.64
C SER A 111 36.16 -7.24 0.27
N ASP A 112 35.68 -6.17 0.94
CA ASP A 112 36.11 -4.80 0.64
C ASP A 112 37.65 -4.69 0.68
N PRO A 113 38.31 -4.17 -0.36
CA PRO A 113 39.78 -4.11 -0.40
C PRO A 113 40.35 -3.12 0.63
N ASN A 114 39.57 -2.17 1.14
CA ASN A 114 40.01 -1.23 2.16
C ASN A 114 39.89 -1.85 3.57
N PRO A 115 41.01 -2.10 4.29
CA PRO A 115 40.96 -2.69 5.63
C PRO A 115 40.21 -1.82 6.66
N GLN A 116 40.02 -0.52 6.42
CA GLN A 116 39.22 0.34 7.29
C GLN A 116 37.71 0.07 7.18
N ASN A 117 37.28 -0.62 6.13
CA ASN A 117 35.89 -1.06 5.92
C ASN A 117 35.64 -2.46 6.50
N HIS A 118 36.45 -2.90 7.46
CA HIS A 118 36.27 -4.16 8.17
C HIS A 118 36.19 -3.93 9.68
N LEU A 119 35.52 -4.85 10.37
CA LEU A 119 35.43 -4.81 11.82
C LEU A 119 36.78 -5.15 12.44
N PHE A 120 37.36 -4.20 13.18
CA PHE A 120 38.58 -4.42 13.96
C PHE A 120 38.43 -3.93 15.40
N ILE A 121 38.81 -4.77 16.36
CA ILE A 121 38.91 -4.45 17.78
C ILE A 121 40.38 -4.29 18.14
N CYS A 122 40.74 -3.20 18.80
CA CYS A 122 42.13 -2.89 19.15
C CYS A 122 42.27 -2.49 20.62
N HIS A 123 43.52 -2.48 21.08
CA HIS A 123 43.94 -1.93 22.36
C HIS A 123 45.11 -0.97 22.14
N PRO A 124 45.17 0.20 22.80
CA PRO A 124 46.15 1.25 22.48
C PRO A 124 47.61 0.85 22.70
N ASN A 125 47.87 0.02 23.72
CA ASN A 125 49.24 -0.31 24.16
C ASN A 125 49.66 -1.75 23.86
N ILE A 126 48.90 -2.45 23.01
CA ILE A 126 49.26 -3.78 22.53
C ILE A 126 49.14 -3.74 21.01
N PRO A 127 50.15 -4.16 20.23
CA PRO A 127 50.08 -4.25 18.76
C PRO A 127 49.17 -5.41 18.31
N ALA A 128 47.96 -5.51 18.89
CA ALA A 128 47.00 -6.55 18.63
C ALA A 128 45.65 -5.91 18.34
N CYS A 129 45.40 -5.70 17.05
CA CYS A 129 44.04 -5.58 16.54
C CYS A 129 43.57 -6.96 16.10
N ALA A 130 42.31 -7.29 16.34
CA ALA A 130 41.69 -8.52 15.88
C ALA A 130 40.48 -8.19 15.00
N GLY A 131 40.43 -8.83 13.83
CA GLY A 131 39.23 -8.85 13.01
C GLY A 131 38.30 -10.00 13.39
N THR A 132 37.27 -10.20 12.56
CA THR A 132 36.37 -11.36 12.63
C THR A 132 36.60 -12.27 11.42
N TYR A 133 36.53 -13.59 11.61
CA TYR A 133 36.45 -14.56 10.50
C TYR A 133 35.05 -14.70 9.91
N TYR A 134 34.08 -13.99 10.50
CA TYR A 134 32.69 -13.94 10.10
C TYR A 134 32.33 -12.50 9.73
N PRO A 135 32.87 -11.97 8.61
CA PRO A 135 32.60 -10.59 8.18
C PRO A 135 31.11 -10.41 7.88
N LEU A 136 30.61 -9.19 8.12
CA LEU A 136 29.28 -8.81 7.66
C LEU A 136 29.30 -8.78 6.13
N ASN A 137 28.26 -9.33 5.52
CA ASN A 137 28.02 -9.21 4.08
C ASN A 137 26.53 -8.93 3.88
N VAL A 138 26.20 -7.69 3.54
CA VAL A 138 24.82 -7.21 3.55
C VAL A 138 24.50 -6.59 2.20
N VAL A 139 23.45 -7.09 1.54
CA VAL A 139 22.89 -6.51 0.33
C VAL A 139 21.91 -5.40 0.71
N ALA A 140 22.04 -4.22 0.12
CA ALA A 140 21.06 -3.16 0.28
C ALA A 140 20.02 -3.20 -0.85
N HIS A 141 18.74 -3.15 -0.49
CA HIS A 141 17.63 -3.07 -1.42
C HIS A 141 16.99 -1.68 -1.37
N GLU A 142 16.74 -1.10 -2.54
CA GLU A 142 15.86 0.06 -2.65
C GLU A 142 14.42 -0.36 -2.26
N PRO A 143 13.70 0.46 -1.49
CA PRO A 143 12.32 0.14 -1.10
C PRO A 143 11.40 0.14 -2.32
N THR A 144 10.66 -0.94 -2.51
CA THR A 144 9.56 -1.02 -3.48
C THR A 144 8.42 -0.10 -3.07
N ILE A 145 8.16 0.01 -1.76
CA ILE A 145 7.18 0.91 -1.17
C ILE A 145 7.82 1.61 0.01
N LYS A 146 7.78 2.95 0.00
CA LYS A 146 7.96 3.76 1.19
C LYS A 146 6.65 4.44 1.56
N GLY A 147 6.52 4.89 2.79
CA GLY A 147 5.31 5.62 3.17
C GLY A 147 5.36 6.16 4.57
N ILE A 148 4.28 6.83 4.96
CA ILE A 148 4.11 7.43 6.28
C ILE A 148 2.81 6.92 6.87
N VAL A 149 2.85 6.47 8.12
CA VAL A 149 1.66 6.28 8.95
C VAL A 149 1.51 7.52 9.82
N GLN A 150 0.37 8.18 9.72
CA GLN A 150 0.11 9.44 10.42
C GLN A 150 -1.35 9.54 10.87
N SER A 151 -1.58 10.40 11.85
CA SER A 151 -2.91 10.88 12.21
C SER A 151 -3.12 12.31 11.71
N GLY A 152 -4.23 12.53 11.02
CA GLY A 152 -4.61 13.81 10.43
C GLY A 152 -4.16 14.00 8.97
N GLY A 153 -4.68 15.06 8.35
CA GLY A 153 -4.48 15.40 6.93
C GLY A 153 -3.18 16.16 6.69
N THR A 154 -3.09 16.91 5.58
CA THR A 154 -1.86 17.61 5.18
C THR A 154 -1.51 18.82 6.06
N THR A 155 -2.48 19.42 6.74
CA THR A 155 -2.29 20.64 7.55
C THR A 155 -2.08 20.37 9.04
N SER A 156 -2.50 19.20 9.53
CA SER A 156 -2.31 18.76 10.91
C SER A 156 -1.86 17.31 10.89
N VAL A 157 -0.55 17.08 10.90
CA VAL A 157 0.07 15.75 10.82
C VAL A 157 0.67 15.39 12.17
N LEU A 158 0.26 14.24 12.71
CA LEU A 158 0.98 13.58 13.81
C LEU A 158 1.54 12.25 13.30
N PRO A 159 2.86 12.11 13.16
CA PRO A 159 3.45 10.84 12.76
C PRO A 159 3.24 9.73 13.80
N LEU A 160 2.97 8.50 13.34
CA LEU A 160 2.74 7.36 14.21
C LEU A 160 3.93 6.41 14.20
N ALA A 161 4.81 6.54 15.20
CA ALA A 161 5.98 5.70 15.37
C ALA A 161 5.65 4.31 15.94
N ASN A 162 6.50 3.33 15.64
CA ASN A 162 6.37 1.94 16.08
C ASN A 162 5.03 1.29 15.70
N ALA A 163 4.48 1.66 14.55
CA ALA A 163 3.35 0.97 13.94
C ALA A 163 3.88 -0.15 13.05
N VAL A 164 3.31 -1.35 13.18
CA VAL A 164 3.62 -2.48 12.29
C VAL A 164 2.81 -2.30 11.02
N VAL A 165 3.48 -2.06 9.91
CA VAL A 165 2.88 -1.94 8.58
C VAL A 165 3.05 -3.26 7.85
N LYS A 166 1.95 -3.79 7.34
CA LYS A 166 1.92 -5.01 6.53
C LYS A 166 1.23 -4.73 5.21
N ILE A 167 1.85 -5.19 4.13
CA ILE A 167 1.31 -5.15 2.78
C ILE A 167 0.75 -6.54 2.46
N TYR A 168 -0.48 -6.55 1.97
CA TYR A 168 -1.20 -7.76 1.62
C TYR A 168 -1.59 -7.75 0.15
N ALA A 169 -1.61 -8.92 -0.47
CA ALA A 169 -2.29 -9.19 -1.73
C ALA A 169 -3.61 -9.93 -1.44
N ALA A 170 -4.73 -9.37 -1.90
CA ALA A 170 -6.06 -9.97 -1.77
C ALA A 170 -6.25 -11.09 -2.81
N ASN A 171 -6.54 -12.32 -2.36
CA ASN A 171 -6.91 -13.46 -3.20
C ASN A 171 -8.42 -13.71 -3.13
N THR A 172 -8.88 -14.81 -3.72
CA THR A 172 -10.29 -15.22 -3.72
C THR A 172 -10.81 -15.55 -2.33
N ASP A 173 -10.03 -16.30 -1.55
CA ASP A 173 -10.48 -16.88 -0.28
C ASP A 173 -9.64 -16.43 0.93
N THR A 174 -8.57 -15.68 0.69
CA THR A 174 -7.63 -15.22 1.73
C THR A 174 -6.79 -14.04 1.25
N SER A 175 -5.92 -13.52 2.10
CA SER A 175 -4.94 -12.50 1.73
C SER A 175 -3.54 -12.92 2.18
N SER A 176 -2.57 -12.76 1.29
CA SER A 176 -1.18 -13.13 1.54
C SER A 176 -0.39 -11.90 1.98
N GLU A 177 0.34 -11.98 3.09
CA GLU A 177 1.30 -10.94 3.47
C GLU A 177 2.49 -11.00 2.51
N ILE A 178 2.79 -9.88 1.84
CA ILE A 178 3.86 -9.79 0.82
C ILE A 178 5.00 -8.85 1.22
N GLY A 179 4.87 -8.16 2.35
CA GLY A 179 5.91 -7.31 2.90
C GLY A 179 5.51 -6.67 4.21
N SER A 180 6.47 -6.33 5.06
CA SER A 180 6.22 -5.65 6.31
C SER A 180 7.36 -4.76 6.75
N ALA A 181 7.05 -3.76 7.58
CA ALA A 181 8.00 -2.86 8.20
C ALA A 181 7.44 -2.32 9.52
N ILE A 182 8.29 -1.65 10.29
CA ILE A 182 7.89 -0.91 11.49
C ILE A 182 8.21 0.56 11.25
N THR A 183 7.29 1.45 11.58
CA THR A 183 7.50 2.88 11.38
C THR A 183 8.54 3.46 12.34
N ASN A 184 9.38 4.36 11.84
CA ASN A 184 10.34 5.12 12.63
C ASN A 184 9.67 6.24 13.44
N SER A 185 10.45 7.08 14.12
CA SER A 185 9.95 8.24 14.90
C SER A 185 9.16 9.26 14.08
N GLN A 186 9.37 9.31 12.76
CA GLN A 186 8.70 10.18 11.80
C GLN A 186 7.52 9.48 11.13
N GLY A 187 7.09 8.32 11.64
CA GLY A 187 6.00 7.52 11.07
C GLY A 187 6.35 6.88 9.74
N GLU A 188 7.60 6.98 9.28
CA GLU A 188 8.02 6.48 7.97
C GLU A 188 8.32 4.99 8.02
N PHE A 189 8.01 4.28 6.94
CA PHE A 189 8.36 2.88 6.75
C PHE A 189 8.92 2.64 5.34
N PHE A 190 9.75 1.62 5.23
CA PHE A 190 10.43 1.23 3.99
C PHE A 190 10.33 -0.28 3.82
N ILE A 191 9.69 -0.73 2.73
CA ILE A 191 9.44 -2.15 2.45
C ILE A 191 10.01 -2.47 1.07
N TYR A 192 10.82 -3.52 1.02
CA TYR A 192 11.21 -4.17 -0.21
C TYR A 192 10.31 -5.37 -0.47
N ILE A 193 9.78 -5.47 -1.68
CA ILE A 193 9.02 -6.62 -2.18
C ILE A 193 9.74 -7.08 -3.44
N SER A 194 10.17 -8.34 -3.48
CA SER A 194 10.95 -8.86 -4.60
C SER A 194 10.13 -8.87 -5.90
N PRO A 195 10.77 -8.71 -7.07
CA PRO A 195 10.08 -8.77 -8.36
C PRO A 195 9.28 -10.06 -8.57
N ASP A 196 9.77 -11.20 -8.08
CA ASP A 196 9.07 -12.48 -8.18
C ASP A 196 7.77 -12.49 -7.38
N VAL A 197 7.76 -11.92 -6.18
CA VAL A 197 6.53 -11.78 -5.36
C VAL A 197 5.54 -10.85 -6.05
N LEU A 198 5.99 -9.72 -6.61
CA LEU A 198 5.12 -8.83 -7.37
C LEU A 198 4.51 -9.52 -8.60
N LYS A 199 5.32 -10.30 -9.32
CA LYS A 199 4.87 -11.05 -10.50
C LYS A 199 3.84 -12.13 -10.13
N MET A 200 4.06 -12.86 -9.03
CA MET A 200 3.11 -13.87 -8.53
C MET A 200 1.76 -13.27 -8.12
N ASN A 201 1.77 -12.04 -7.61
CA ASN A 201 0.56 -11.33 -7.17
C ASN A 201 0.06 -10.32 -8.21
N ASN A 202 0.43 -10.50 -9.48
CA ASN A 202 -0.07 -9.65 -10.56
C ASN A 202 -1.60 -9.75 -10.64
N HIS A 203 -2.28 -8.62 -10.84
CA HIS A 203 -3.74 -8.48 -10.82
C HIS A 203 -4.44 -8.67 -9.47
N HIS A 204 -3.73 -8.98 -8.39
CA HIS A 204 -4.30 -8.96 -7.05
C HIS A 204 -4.37 -7.54 -6.51
N VAL A 205 -5.43 -7.21 -5.78
CA VAL A 205 -5.50 -5.92 -5.09
C VAL A 205 -4.51 -5.92 -3.92
N ILE A 206 -3.61 -4.94 -3.94
CA ILE A 206 -2.66 -4.70 -2.89
C ILE A 206 -3.24 -3.67 -1.91
N TYR A 207 -3.12 -3.96 -0.62
CA TYR A 207 -3.54 -3.05 0.44
C TYR A 207 -2.56 -3.11 1.61
N ALA A 208 -2.54 -2.04 2.41
CA ALA A 208 -1.70 -1.90 3.59
C ALA A 208 -2.56 -1.83 4.84
N LEU A 209 -2.14 -2.52 5.90
CA LEU A 209 -2.64 -2.34 7.25
C LEU A 209 -1.51 -1.82 8.15
N ALA A 210 -1.77 -0.76 8.90
CA ALA A 210 -0.86 -0.22 9.90
C ALA A 210 -1.45 -0.40 11.30
N GLN A 211 -0.81 -1.25 12.09
CA GLN A 211 -1.21 -1.56 13.46
C GLN A 211 -0.31 -0.83 14.45
N LYS A 212 -0.83 0.19 15.14
CA LYS A 212 -0.09 0.91 16.19
C LYS A 212 -0.13 0.20 17.53
N ASN A 213 -1.26 -0.43 17.83
CA ASN A 213 -1.54 -1.30 18.98
C ASN A 213 -2.81 -2.11 18.66
N SER A 214 -3.39 -2.84 19.62
CA SER A 214 -4.60 -3.65 19.38
C SER A 214 -5.85 -2.82 19.03
N ALA A 215 -5.96 -1.59 19.51
CA ALA A 215 -7.12 -0.72 19.29
C ALA A 215 -7.00 0.14 18.01
N VAL A 216 -5.78 0.40 17.54
CA VAL A 216 -5.53 1.30 16.40
C VAL A 216 -4.97 0.53 15.22
N ILE A 217 -5.86 0.28 14.25
CA ILE A 217 -5.56 -0.30 12.95
C ILE A 217 -6.05 0.66 11.88
N LEU A 218 -5.13 1.14 11.04
CA LEU A 218 -5.41 1.99 9.89
C LEU A 218 -5.19 1.20 8.59
N ALA A 219 -5.89 1.58 7.53
CA ALA A 219 -5.86 0.85 6.26
C ALA A 219 -5.66 1.81 5.07
N ASN A 220 -5.02 1.30 4.02
CA ASN A 220 -4.93 1.98 2.72
C ASN A 220 -5.01 0.95 1.60
N VAL A 221 -5.97 1.11 0.69
CA VAL A 221 -6.10 0.28 -0.51
C VAL A 221 -5.30 0.93 -1.64
N ILE A 222 -4.30 0.21 -2.15
CA ILE A 222 -3.36 0.73 -3.14
C ILE A 222 -3.89 0.52 -4.57
N GLY A 223 -4.46 -0.66 -4.84
CA GLY A 223 -4.92 -1.08 -6.16
C GLY A 223 -4.18 -2.32 -6.66
N THR A 224 -4.28 -2.64 -7.94
CA THR A 224 -3.66 -3.87 -8.53
C THR A 224 -2.18 -3.73 -8.87
N ALA A 225 -1.58 -2.58 -8.57
CA ALA A 225 -0.17 -2.30 -8.78
C ALA A 225 0.40 -1.56 -7.56
N VAL A 226 1.60 -1.96 -7.14
CA VAL A 226 2.33 -1.23 -6.10
C VAL A 226 2.72 0.16 -6.61
N ILE A 227 2.62 1.16 -5.73
CA ILE A 227 3.10 2.52 -6.01
C ILE A 227 4.25 2.85 -5.04
N PRO A 228 5.26 3.64 -5.47
CA PRO A 228 6.47 3.83 -4.67
C PRO A 228 6.26 4.52 -3.32
N SER A 229 5.17 5.29 -3.18
CA SER A 229 4.90 6.08 -1.98
C SER A 229 3.43 6.03 -1.60
N ILE A 230 3.13 5.73 -0.34
CA ILE A 230 1.77 5.74 0.21
C ILE A 230 1.68 6.47 1.56
N ILE A 231 0.49 6.93 1.91
CA ILE A 231 0.18 7.48 3.25
C ILE A 231 -0.96 6.68 3.87
N ILE A 232 -0.79 6.23 5.11
CA ILE A 232 -1.83 5.51 5.86
C ILE A 232 -2.32 6.41 6.99
N ASN A 233 -3.60 6.75 6.99
CA ASN A 233 -4.25 7.67 7.91
C ASN A 233 -5.75 7.37 8.06
N GLU A 234 -6.48 8.23 8.75
CA GLU A 234 -7.91 8.04 9.00
C GLU A 234 -8.75 8.11 7.71
N LEU A 235 -8.44 9.03 6.79
CA LEU A 235 -9.14 9.15 5.51
C LEU A 235 -9.02 7.87 4.67
N THR A 236 -7.79 7.37 4.51
CA THR A 236 -7.54 6.11 3.78
C THR A 236 -8.23 4.92 4.45
N THR A 237 -8.35 4.95 5.78
CA THR A 237 -9.06 3.91 6.54
C THR A 237 -10.57 3.95 6.29
N VAL A 238 -11.18 5.15 6.25
CA VAL A 238 -12.61 5.29 5.87
C VAL A 238 -12.83 4.84 4.43
N ALA A 239 -11.95 5.24 3.51
CA ALA A 239 -12.05 4.83 2.10
C ALA A 239 -11.98 3.30 1.95
N ALA A 240 -11.03 2.65 2.62
CA ALA A 240 -10.92 1.20 2.66
C ALA A 240 -12.19 0.56 3.26
N SER A 241 -12.66 1.06 4.41
CA SER A 241 -13.82 0.49 5.11
C SER A 241 -15.10 0.54 4.28
N TYR A 242 -15.36 1.66 3.59
CA TYR A 242 -16.58 1.84 2.82
C TYR A 242 -16.55 1.16 1.44
N SER A 243 -15.38 1.13 0.79
CA SER A 243 -15.24 0.51 -0.53
C SER A 243 -15.09 -1.01 -0.47
N MET A 244 -14.41 -1.54 0.54
CA MET A 244 -14.09 -2.98 0.66
C MET A 244 -15.01 -3.72 1.62
N MET A 245 -16.06 -3.08 2.12
CA MET A 245 -16.92 -3.61 3.20
C MET A 245 -17.44 -5.02 2.96
N GLN A 246 -17.83 -5.35 1.72
CA GLN A 246 -18.34 -6.67 1.34
C GLN A 246 -17.25 -7.75 1.19
N PHE A 247 -15.98 -7.33 1.08
CA PHE A 247 -14.80 -8.18 0.93
C PHE A 247 -14.00 -8.29 2.22
N PHE A 248 -14.48 -7.67 3.30
CA PHE A 248 -13.78 -7.66 4.58
C PHE A 248 -14.27 -8.79 5.47
N HIS A 249 -13.38 -9.76 5.67
CA HIS A 249 -13.63 -10.99 6.44
C HIS A 249 -12.43 -11.27 7.33
N ASP A 250 -12.66 -11.62 8.60
CA ASP A 250 -11.59 -12.01 9.54
C ASP A 250 -10.40 -11.03 9.59
N HIS A 251 -10.68 -9.72 9.58
CA HIS A 251 -9.67 -8.64 9.58
C HIS A 251 -8.81 -8.54 8.30
N ARG A 252 -9.25 -9.14 7.19
CA ARG A 252 -8.54 -9.14 5.90
C ARG A 252 -9.49 -8.83 4.74
N ILE A 253 -8.91 -8.40 3.61
CA ILE A 253 -9.66 -8.13 2.37
C ILE A 253 -9.39 -9.26 1.39
N TYR A 254 -10.43 -10.01 1.03
CA TYR A 254 -10.38 -11.06 0.01
C TYR A 254 -11.76 -11.27 -0.63
N GLY A 255 -11.79 -11.87 -1.80
CA GLY A 255 -13.00 -12.10 -2.58
C GLY A 255 -12.72 -12.19 -4.08
N SER A 256 -13.77 -12.15 -4.90
CA SER A 256 -13.59 -12.25 -6.36
C SER A 256 -12.61 -11.19 -6.86
N LEU A 257 -11.58 -11.60 -7.60
CA LEU A 257 -10.50 -10.69 -8.04
C LEU A 257 -11.06 -9.46 -8.75
N LYS A 258 -12.07 -9.66 -9.61
CA LYS A 258 -12.74 -8.58 -10.32
C LYS A 258 -13.53 -7.66 -9.39
N GLY A 259 -14.25 -8.22 -8.41
CA GLY A 259 -15.00 -7.44 -7.44
C GLY A 259 -14.09 -6.58 -6.57
N THR A 260 -13.00 -7.16 -6.07
CA THR A 260 -12.01 -6.43 -5.29
C THR A 260 -11.31 -5.35 -6.11
N ASP A 261 -10.98 -5.62 -7.39
CA ASP A 261 -10.38 -4.64 -8.30
C ASP A 261 -11.30 -3.42 -8.47
N ILE A 262 -12.60 -3.65 -8.76
CA ILE A 262 -13.61 -2.59 -8.84
C ILE A 262 -13.71 -1.81 -7.53
N ALA A 263 -13.78 -2.50 -6.39
CA ALA A 263 -13.81 -1.84 -5.09
C ALA A 263 -12.53 -1.01 -4.82
N SER A 264 -11.36 -1.47 -5.28
CA SER A 264 -10.10 -0.73 -5.13
C SER A 264 -10.12 0.58 -5.91
N MET A 265 -10.67 0.55 -7.12
CA MET A 265 -10.86 1.76 -7.92
C MET A 265 -11.90 2.71 -7.28
N MET A 266 -12.94 2.18 -6.64
CA MET A 266 -13.88 2.99 -5.86
C MET A 266 -13.22 3.59 -4.62
N SER A 267 -12.30 2.88 -3.95
CA SER A 267 -11.49 3.47 -2.88
C SER A 267 -10.66 4.65 -3.37
N ALA A 268 -10.04 4.52 -4.56
CA ALA A 268 -9.26 5.59 -5.17
C ALA A 268 -10.12 6.81 -5.57
N ASN A 269 -11.42 6.59 -5.85
CA ASN A 269 -12.38 7.68 -6.02
C ASN A 269 -12.68 8.41 -4.71
N LEU A 270 -12.39 7.86 -3.53
CA LEU A 270 -12.61 8.54 -2.25
C LEU A 270 -11.35 9.29 -1.79
N VAL A 271 -10.22 8.58 -1.74
CA VAL A 271 -8.96 9.05 -1.16
C VAL A 271 -7.80 8.53 -1.98
N SER A 272 -6.81 9.39 -2.24
CA SER A 272 -5.59 9.01 -2.92
C SER A 272 -4.69 8.20 -1.99
N ALA A 273 -4.38 6.95 -2.37
CA ALA A 273 -3.46 6.10 -1.64
C ALA A 273 -2.06 6.73 -1.47
N LYS A 274 -1.64 7.54 -2.45
CA LYS A 274 -0.32 8.20 -2.47
C LYS A 274 -0.22 9.33 -1.45
N THR A 275 -1.26 10.16 -1.36
CA THR A 275 -1.22 11.42 -0.57
C THR A 275 -2.00 11.34 0.72
N GLY A 276 -2.81 10.30 0.92
CA GLY A 276 -3.71 10.19 2.09
C GLY A 276 -4.76 11.29 2.16
N ALA A 277 -4.97 12.03 1.06
CA ALA A 277 -5.91 13.14 0.96
C ALA A 277 -7.11 12.77 0.09
N LEU A 278 -8.21 13.51 0.26
CA LEU A 278 -9.40 13.41 -0.58
C LEU A 278 -9.01 13.39 -2.08
N SER A 279 -9.64 12.51 -2.85
CA SER A 279 -9.40 12.40 -4.28
C SER A 279 -9.89 13.63 -5.05
N ASP A 280 -9.49 13.75 -6.32
CA ASP A 280 -10.06 14.76 -7.22
C ASP A 280 -11.56 14.54 -7.46
N VAL A 281 -12.04 13.29 -7.45
CA VAL A 281 -13.47 12.97 -7.62
C VAL A 281 -14.29 13.53 -6.47
N ILE A 282 -13.78 13.49 -5.24
CA ILE A 282 -14.45 14.04 -4.05
C ILE A 282 -14.27 15.56 -3.94
N ASN A 283 -13.11 16.09 -4.35
CA ASN A 283 -12.82 17.52 -4.23
C ASN A 283 -13.55 18.38 -5.27
N ASN A 284 -14.11 17.79 -6.32
CA ASN A 284 -14.79 18.51 -7.39
C ASN A 284 -16.31 18.30 -7.38
N SER A 285 -17.01 19.19 -8.07
CA SER A 285 -18.46 19.07 -8.31
C SER A 285 -18.77 17.77 -9.05
N PRO A 286 -19.86 17.05 -8.71
CA PRO A 286 -20.87 17.40 -7.70
C PRO A 286 -20.51 16.96 -6.27
N ASN A 287 -19.49 16.11 -6.09
CA ASN A 287 -19.20 15.47 -4.81
C ASN A 287 -18.70 16.43 -3.73
N ALA A 288 -18.11 17.55 -4.13
CA ALA A 288 -17.56 18.57 -3.23
C ALA A 288 -18.63 19.22 -2.34
N ASP A 289 -19.52 20.01 -2.95
CA ASP A 289 -20.49 20.87 -2.25
C ASP A 289 -21.93 20.72 -2.74
N GLN A 290 -22.17 20.02 -3.85
CA GLN A 290 -23.53 19.70 -4.31
C GLN A 290 -24.05 18.38 -3.73
N THR A 291 -23.20 17.65 -3.02
CA THR A 291 -23.54 16.48 -2.21
C THR A 291 -22.83 16.59 -0.86
N ASN A 292 -23.12 15.65 0.05
CA ASN A 292 -22.45 15.56 1.35
C ASN A 292 -21.25 14.59 1.36
N ALA A 293 -20.83 14.02 0.22
CA ALA A 293 -19.83 12.97 0.16
C ALA A 293 -18.50 13.39 0.81
N ARG A 294 -17.96 14.55 0.40
CA ARG A 294 -16.72 15.11 0.94
C ARG A 294 -16.77 15.33 2.45
N ARG A 295 -17.82 15.99 2.93
CA ARG A 295 -18.00 16.29 4.35
C ARG A 295 -18.21 15.04 5.19
N SER A 296 -18.96 14.06 4.68
CA SER A 296 -19.20 12.80 5.37
C SER A 296 -17.91 12.01 5.54
N LEU A 297 -17.10 11.91 4.47
CA LEU A 297 -15.80 11.25 4.47
C LEU A 297 -14.83 11.88 5.49
N SER A 298 -14.69 13.21 5.48
CA SER A 298 -13.86 13.93 6.47
C SER A 298 -14.37 13.77 7.91
N THR A 299 -15.69 13.76 8.11
CA THR A 299 -16.30 13.62 9.45
C THR A 299 -16.05 12.22 10.02
N LEU A 300 -16.16 11.17 9.20
CA LEU A 300 -15.82 9.81 9.60
C LEU A 300 -14.33 9.63 9.89
N ALA A 301 -13.45 10.36 9.20
CA ALA A 301 -12.03 10.36 9.53
C ALA A 301 -11.75 11.09 10.86
N ASN A 302 -12.45 12.19 11.12
CA ASN A 302 -12.40 12.92 12.40
C ASN A 302 -12.89 12.06 13.57
N LEU A 303 -13.90 11.20 13.37
CA LEU A 303 -14.43 10.28 14.39
C LEU A 303 -13.35 9.44 15.08
N ILE A 304 -12.45 8.83 14.30
CA ILE A 304 -11.44 7.92 14.87
C ILE A 304 -10.17 8.67 15.33
N THR A 305 -10.01 9.95 14.95
CA THR A 305 -8.80 10.74 15.25
C THR A 305 -8.45 10.76 16.74
N PRO A 306 -9.37 11.03 17.69
CA PRO A 306 -9.05 10.98 19.12
C PRO A 306 -8.57 9.60 19.59
N CYS A 307 -9.12 8.50 19.07
CA CYS A 307 -8.67 7.16 19.38
C CYS A 307 -7.24 6.92 18.87
N VAL A 308 -6.96 7.31 17.63
CA VAL A 308 -5.63 7.17 17.01
C VAL A 308 -4.56 7.95 17.77
N ARG A 309 -4.86 9.20 18.15
CA ARG A 309 -3.88 10.10 18.81
C ARG A 309 -3.69 9.78 20.29
N ASN A 310 -4.76 9.46 21.01
CA ASN A 310 -4.76 9.44 22.47
C ASN A 310 -5.05 8.06 23.09
N GLY A 311 -5.63 7.12 22.33
CA GLY A 311 -5.97 5.80 22.82
C GLY A 311 -7.01 5.79 23.95
N GLY A 312 -7.04 4.68 24.71
CA GLY A 312 -7.78 4.54 25.96
C GLY A 312 -9.29 4.81 25.83
N ILE A 313 -9.79 5.73 26.67
CA ILE A 313 -11.22 6.09 26.70
C ILE A 313 -11.72 6.64 25.36
N ASN A 314 -10.86 7.28 24.57
CA ASN A 314 -11.24 7.80 23.25
C ASN A 314 -11.59 6.67 22.27
N CYS A 315 -10.84 5.56 22.31
CA CYS A 315 -11.17 4.36 21.54
C CYS A 315 -12.44 3.70 22.06
N THR A 316 -12.57 3.58 23.39
CA THR A 316 -13.74 3.00 24.04
C THR A 316 -15.04 3.71 23.61
N ASN A 317 -15.03 5.05 23.56
CA ASN A 317 -16.19 5.84 23.14
C ASN A 317 -16.58 5.58 21.67
N VAL A 318 -15.59 5.54 20.77
CA VAL A 318 -15.82 5.23 19.35
C VAL A 318 -16.38 3.81 19.19
N PHE A 319 -15.81 2.83 19.90
CA PHE A 319 -16.23 1.44 19.79
C PHE A 319 -17.63 1.21 20.36
N ASN A 320 -17.98 1.88 21.46
CA ASN A 320 -19.33 1.87 22.00
C ASN A 320 -20.34 2.46 21.01
N ALA A 321 -20.02 3.58 20.35
CA ALA A 321 -20.89 4.16 19.33
C ALA A 321 -21.04 3.25 18.10
N ALA A 322 -20.00 2.50 17.74
CA ALA A 322 -19.98 1.54 16.64
C ALA A 322 -20.44 0.12 17.02
N THR A 323 -21.00 -0.08 18.23
CA THR A 323 -21.49 -1.37 18.69
C THR A 323 -22.81 -1.73 18.01
N VAL A 324 -22.89 -2.96 17.50
CA VAL A 324 -24.07 -3.46 16.77
C VAL A 324 -24.47 -4.80 17.37
N ASN A 325 -25.74 -4.94 17.77
CA ASN A 325 -26.28 -6.18 18.37
C ASN A 325 -25.42 -6.72 19.53
N GLY A 326 -24.87 -5.82 20.37
CA GLY A 326 -23.99 -6.16 21.48
C GLY A 326 -22.55 -6.51 21.11
N ASN A 327 -22.20 -6.58 19.82
CA ASN A 327 -20.84 -6.84 19.37
C ASN A 327 -20.05 -5.53 19.28
N VAL A 328 -19.16 -5.32 20.25
CA VAL A 328 -18.28 -4.16 20.31
C VAL A 328 -17.07 -4.40 19.40
N PRO A 329 -16.74 -3.48 18.47
CA PRO A 329 -15.55 -3.60 17.64
C PRO A 329 -14.27 -3.49 18.48
N SER A 330 -13.21 -4.18 18.06
CA SER A 330 -11.96 -4.27 18.81
C SER A 330 -10.95 -3.17 18.45
N ASN A 331 -11.10 -2.57 17.26
CA ASN A 331 -10.18 -1.59 16.71
C ASN A 331 -10.89 -0.57 15.80
N THR A 332 -10.16 0.47 15.40
CA THR A 332 -10.66 1.57 14.54
C THR A 332 -11.19 1.13 13.18
N LEU A 333 -10.59 0.12 12.56
CA LEU A 333 -11.04 -0.40 11.26
C LEU A 333 -12.36 -1.15 11.39
N ASP A 334 -12.47 -2.05 12.37
CA ASP A 334 -13.72 -2.75 12.68
C ASP A 334 -14.86 -1.78 13.04
N ALA A 335 -14.54 -0.71 13.78
CA ALA A 335 -15.53 0.31 14.13
C ALA A 335 -16.11 1.00 12.89
N LEU A 336 -15.26 1.39 11.93
CA LEU A 336 -15.71 2.00 10.67
C LEU A 336 -16.48 1.01 9.79
N LEU A 337 -16.08 -0.26 9.76
CA LEU A 337 -16.82 -1.32 9.07
C LEU A 337 -18.21 -1.52 9.67
N ASN A 338 -18.33 -1.56 11.00
CA ASN A 338 -19.62 -1.68 11.68
C ASN A 338 -20.54 -0.49 11.40
N ILE A 339 -20.01 0.74 11.42
CA ILE A 339 -20.76 1.95 11.07
C ILE A 339 -21.23 1.87 9.62
N GLY A 340 -20.34 1.53 8.69
CA GLY A 340 -20.70 1.42 7.28
C GLY A 340 -21.77 0.36 7.00
N ARG A 341 -21.72 -0.79 7.71
CA ARG A 341 -22.73 -1.86 7.61
C ARG A 341 -24.06 -1.50 8.28
N ASN A 342 -24.05 -0.56 9.21
CA ASN A 342 -25.21 -0.16 10.01
C ASN A 342 -25.33 1.38 10.08
N PRO A 343 -25.52 2.05 8.94
CA PRO A 343 -25.27 3.49 8.82
C PRO A 343 -26.25 4.35 9.62
N SER A 344 -27.43 3.82 9.99
CA SER A 344 -28.43 4.51 10.83
C SER A 344 -28.26 4.25 12.33
N ASN A 345 -27.26 3.49 12.76
CA ASN A 345 -27.01 3.23 14.18
C ASN A 345 -26.21 4.38 14.83
N SER A 346 -26.55 4.73 16.07
CA SER A 346 -25.81 5.70 16.90
C SER A 346 -25.49 7.06 16.24
N VAL A 347 -26.31 7.50 15.29
CA VAL A 347 -26.00 8.64 14.39
C VAL A 347 -25.58 9.90 15.13
N VAL A 348 -26.37 10.32 16.13
CA VAL A 348 -26.10 11.52 16.96
C VAL A 348 -24.81 11.36 17.77
N ALA A 349 -24.59 10.19 18.36
CA ALA A 349 -23.40 9.93 19.18
C ALA A 349 -22.13 9.98 18.34
N ILE A 350 -22.15 9.35 17.15
CA ILE A 350 -21.03 9.38 16.20
C ILE A 350 -20.73 10.83 15.76
N PHE A 351 -21.76 11.62 15.44
CA PHE A 351 -21.59 13.01 15.03
C PHE A 351 -20.90 13.84 16.13
N ASN A 352 -21.35 13.69 17.38
CA ASN A 352 -20.77 14.40 18.52
C ASN A 352 -19.32 13.97 18.79
N LEU A 353 -18.99 12.67 18.66
CA LEU A 353 -17.62 12.19 18.81
C LEU A 353 -16.69 12.73 17.73
N ALA A 354 -17.16 12.81 16.47
CA ALA A 354 -16.40 13.37 15.36
C ALA A 354 -16.10 14.87 15.51
N ALA A 355 -16.83 15.59 16.36
CA ALA A 355 -16.58 17.00 16.64
C ALA A 355 -15.44 17.25 17.64
N ILE A 356 -14.97 16.22 18.36
CA ILE A 356 -13.92 16.34 19.39
C ILE A 356 -12.57 16.76 18.79
N SER A 357 -12.23 16.25 17.61
CA SER A 357 -10.99 16.60 16.91
C SER A 357 -11.21 16.59 15.41
N GLN A 358 -10.97 17.72 14.74
CA GLN A 358 -11.34 17.92 13.35
C GLN A 358 -10.14 18.31 12.45
N PRO A 359 -9.08 17.48 12.36
CA PRO A 359 -7.97 17.77 11.45
C PRO A 359 -8.35 17.64 9.96
N PHE A 360 -9.45 16.97 9.63
CA PHE A 360 -9.95 16.83 8.26
C PHE A 360 -11.09 17.80 7.99
N THR A 361 -10.92 18.65 6.97
CA THR A 361 -11.89 19.67 6.57
C THR A 361 -12.17 19.59 5.06
N PRO A 362 -13.35 20.03 4.60
CA PRO A 362 -14.53 20.40 5.39
C PRO A 362 -15.23 19.16 5.99
N TYR A 363 -15.94 19.34 7.11
CA TYR A 363 -16.74 18.30 7.79
C TYR A 363 -18.24 18.67 7.79
N LEU A 364 -19.10 17.77 8.26
CA LEU A 364 -20.56 17.96 8.29
C LEU A 364 -20.96 19.05 9.29
N ASN A 365 -21.85 19.95 8.88
CA ASN A 365 -22.36 21.03 9.73
C ASN A 365 -23.67 20.67 10.47
N ALA A 366 -24.28 19.56 10.10
CA ALA A 366 -25.50 19.04 10.69
C ALA A 366 -25.42 17.53 10.79
N ILE A 367 -26.16 16.97 11.75
CA ILE A 367 -26.27 15.52 11.95
C ILE A 367 -26.90 14.91 10.68
N PRO A 368 -26.27 13.90 10.05
CA PRO A 368 -26.86 13.24 8.88
C PRO A 368 -27.99 12.29 9.30
N ASP A 369 -28.82 11.81 8.37
CA ASP A 369 -29.79 10.75 8.67
C ASP A 369 -29.12 9.37 8.83
N ALA A 370 -28.01 9.16 8.14
CA ALA A 370 -27.21 7.94 8.15
C ALA A 370 -25.77 8.20 7.70
N TRP A 371 -24.84 7.38 8.16
CA TRP A 371 -23.42 7.42 7.78
C TRP A 371 -23.16 6.71 6.44
N THR A 372 -23.74 7.25 5.37
CA THR A 372 -23.53 6.78 4.00
C THR A 372 -22.61 7.71 3.21
N ILE A 373 -21.79 7.17 2.30
CA ILE A 373 -20.98 7.96 1.37
C ILE A 373 -21.49 7.68 -0.06
N ALA A 374 -22.30 8.59 -0.59
CA ALA A 374 -22.81 8.50 -1.95
C ALA A 374 -21.88 9.27 -2.91
N VAL A 375 -21.18 8.54 -3.80
CA VAL A 375 -20.35 9.16 -4.85
C VAL A 375 -21.18 9.30 -6.12
N LYS A 376 -21.28 10.52 -6.64
CA LYS A 376 -22.01 10.84 -7.87
C LYS A 376 -21.04 11.01 -9.03
N PHE A 377 -21.32 10.29 -10.11
CA PHE A 377 -20.66 10.43 -11.40
C PHE A 377 -21.64 11.07 -12.37
N ASN A 378 -21.25 12.17 -13.00
CA ASN A 378 -22.10 12.93 -13.93
C ASN A 378 -21.35 13.39 -15.19
N ALA A 379 -20.15 12.85 -15.42
CA ALA A 379 -19.39 13.10 -16.64
C ALA A 379 -19.67 11.98 -17.64
N THR A 380 -20.00 12.35 -18.87
CA THR A 380 -20.20 11.42 -20.00
C THR A 380 -18.99 11.38 -20.92
N GLY A 381 -18.07 12.34 -20.79
CA GLY A 381 -16.89 12.50 -21.63
C GLY A 381 -17.08 13.52 -22.77
N ASP A 382 -18.32 13.90 -23.07
CA ASP A 382 -18.68 15.01 -23.95
C ASP A 382 -20.08 15.50 -23.55
N GLU A 383 -20.15 16.27 -22.46
CA GLU A 383 -21.40 16.73 -21.86
C GLU A 383 -22.13 17.74 -22.76
N GLN A 384 -21.44 18.34 -23.73
CA GLN A 384 -22.06 19.25 -24.69
C GLN A 384 -22.92 18.48 -25.71
N LYS A 385 -22.47 17.30 -26.14
CA LYS A 385 -23.21 16.48 -27.12
C LYS A 385 -24.09 15.42 -26.48
N CYS A 386 -23.69 14.89 -25.34
CA CYS A 386 -24.40 13.83 -24.64
C CYS A 386 -24.40 14.10 -23.14
N PRO A 387 -25.15 15.11 -22.65
CA PRO A 387 -25.36 15.26 -21.21
C PRO A 387 -26.15 14.05 -20.67
N PHE A 388 -25.95 13.72 -19.40
CA PHE A 388 -26.87 12.81 -18.71
C PHE A 388 -28.29 13.40 -18.73
N GLY A 389 -29.24 12.64 -19.26
CA GLY A 389 -30.65 13.01 -19.37
C GLY A 389 -31.55 11.78 -19.33
N GLY A 390 -32.13 11.53 -18.16
CA GLY A 390 -32.93 10.32 -17.91
C GLY A 390 -32.16 9.02 -18.13
N PRO A 391 -30.99 8.79 -17.51
CA PRO A 391 -30.34 7.50 -17.57
C PRO A 391 -31.26 6.42 -16.97
N GLY A 392 -31.33 5.26 -17.60
CA GLY A 392 -32.20 4.16 -17.16
C GLY A 392 -31.44 2.84 -17.07
N GLY A 393 -31.71 1.91 -17.99
CA GLY A 393 -31.04 0.62 -18.08
C GLY A 393 -29.51 0.69 -17.94
N ILE A 394 -28.97 -0.24 -17.15
CA ILE A 394 -27.56 -0.43 -16.84
C ILE A 394 -27.19 -1.87 -17.16
N ALA A 395 -26.12 -2.07 -17.94
CA ALA A 395 -25.51 -3.37 -18.16
C ALA A 395 -24.00 -3.28 -17.88
N ILE A 396 -23.42 -4.35 -17.31
CA ILE A 396 -22.00 -4.39 -16.95
C ILE A 396 -21.33 -5.50 -17.76
N ASP A 397 -20.29 -5.17 -18.52
CA ASP A 397 -19.55 -6.18 -19.30
C ASP A 397 -18.56 -6.99 -18.44
N ASN A 398 -17.95 -8.03 -19.01
CA ASN A 398 -17.00 -8.88 -18.28
C ASN A 398 -15.70 -8.14 -17.87
N ARG A 399 -15.42 -6.97 -18.45
CA ARG A 399 -14.31 -6.08 -18.07
C ARG A 399 -14.74 -5.05 -17.03
N GLY A 400 -16.01 -5.02 -16.63
CA GLY A 400 -16.57 -4.11 -15.63
C GLY A 400 -16.95 -2.73 -16.19
N PHE A 401 -16.96 -2.52 -17.50
CA PHE A 401 -17.49 -1.30 -18.08
C PHE A 401 -19.01 -1.26 -17.89
N ILE A 402 -19.51 -0.07 -17.55
CA ILE A 402 -20.90 0.17 -17.21
C ILE A 402 -21.53 0.86 -18.41
N TRP A 403 -22.35 0.11 -19.15
CA TRP A 403 -23.08 0.59 -20.31
C TRP A 403 -24.42 1.14 -19.84
N LEU A 404 -24.63 2.42 -20.08
CA LEU A 404 -25.76 3.19 -19.59
C LEU A 404 -26.59 3.69 -20.76
N THR A 405 -27.86 3.38 -20.70
CA THR A 405 -28.85 4.03 -21.56
C THR A 405 -28.98 5.52 -21.21
N ASN A 406 -29.28 6.36 -22.19
CA ASN A 406 -29.57 7.78 -22.01
C ASN A 406 -30.80 8.15 -22.87
N ASN A 407 -31.78 8.78 -22.24
CA ASN A 407 -33.14 8.79 -22.75
C ASN A 407 -33.49 10.13 -23.42
N VAL A 408 -33.25 11.25 -22.75
CA VAL A 408 -33.76 12.57 -23.15
C VAL A 408 -32.63 13.58 -23.29
N ILE A 409 -32.76 14.50 -24.24
CA ILE A 409 -31.95 15.72 -24.24
C ILE A 409 -32.48 16.58 -23.09
N GLN A 410 -31.69 16.67 -22.02
CA GLN A 410 -32.08 17.33 -20.78
C GLN A 410 -32.70 18.71 -21.04
N SER A 411 -33.81 18.99 -20.34
CA SER A 411 -34.61 20.23 -20.49
C SER A 411 -35.37 20.39 -21.81
N THR A 412 -35.51 19.34 -22.61
CA THR A 412 -36.32 19.34 -23.84
C THR A 412 -37.27 18.12 -23.85
N PRO A 413 -38.32 18.13 -24.69
CA PRO A 413 -39.17 16.95 -24.87
C PRO A 413 -38.59 15.92 -25.86
N ASN A 414 -37.33 16.04 -26.28
CA ASN A 414 -36.76 15.25 -27.37
C ASN A 414 -35.86 14.11 -26.87
N ALA A 415 -35.93 12.96 -27.56
CA ALA A 415 -35.01 11.86 -27.32
C ALA A 415 -33.56 12.23 -27.66
N ILE A 416 -32.60 11.69 -26.91
CA ILE A 416 -31.17 11.85 -27.20
C ILE A 416 -30.66 10.69 -28.06
N ASN A 417 -29.65 10.94 -28.90
CA ASN A 417 -29.10 9.96 -29.84
C ASN A 417 -27.73 9.39 -29.41
N CYS A 418 -27.53 9.26 -28.11
CA CYS A 418 -26.29 8.76 -27.53
C CYS A 418 -26.57 7.80 -26.37
N ALA A 419 -25.55 7.00 -26.04
CA ALA A 419 -25.49 6.20 -24.82
C ALA A 419 -24.18 6.53 -24.09
N VAL A 420 -24.10 6.21 -22.80
CA VAL A 420 -22.93 6.52 -21.97
C VAL A 420 -22.23 5.22 -21.58
N VAL A 421 -20.91 5.24 -21.51
CA VAL A 421 -20.14 4.11 -20.98
C VAL A 421 -19.18 4.60 -19.91
N LEU A 422 -19.25 4.02 -18.73
CA LEU A 422 -18.32 4.34 -17.65
C LEU A 422 -17.30 3.20 -17.51
N LYS A 423 -16.08 3.56 -17.11
CA LYS A 423 -15.10 2.63 -16.57
C LYS A 423 -15.66 2.00 -15.28
N PRO A 424 -15.08 0.88 -14.81
CA PRO A 424 -15.51 0.28 -13.55
C PRO A 424 -15.36 1.21 -12.33
N ASN A 425 -14.55 2.27 -12.46
CA ASN A 425 -14.41 3.33 -11.47
C ASN A 425 -15.41 4.49 -11.63
N GLY A 426 -16.43 4.36 -12.48
CA GLY A 426 -17.47 5.38 -12.70
C GLY A 426 -17.03 6.59 -13.53
N GLN A 427 -15.74 6.75 -13.88
CA GLN A 427 -15.29 7.79 -14.80
C GLN A 427 -15.73 7.45 -16.23
N PRO A 428 -15.95 8.44 -17.12
CA PRO A 428 -16.27 8.16 -18.51
C PRO A 428 -15.18 7.31 -19.17
N ALA A 429 -15.61 6.34 -19.97
CA ALA A 429 -14.69 5.50 -20.73
C ALA A 429 -13.93 6.36 -21.77
N ASP A 430 -12.62 6.19 -21.85
CA ASP A 430 -11.73 7.09 -22.59
C ASP A 430 -11.17 6.49 -23.89
N GLY A 431 -11.48 5.22 -24.18
CA GLY A 431 -11.01 4.50 -25.35
C GLY A 431 -9.59 3.91 -25.22
N SER A 432 -8.94 4.03 -24.06
CA SER A 432 -7.60 3.46 -23.85
C SER A 432 -7.62 1.93 -23.86
N ASN A 433 -6.50 1.29 -24.25
CA ASN A 433 -6.36 -0.17 -24.19
C ASN A 433 -7.47 -0.98 -24.91
N LEU A 434 -7.89 -0.52 -26.09
CA LEU A 434 -8.97 -1.15 -26.86
C LEU A 434 -10.27 -1.26 -26.05
N SER A 435 -10.59 -0.21 -25.29
CA SER A 435 -11.84 -0.08 -24.53
C SER A 435 -12.83 0.85 -25.23
N PRO A 436 -14.11 0.86 -24.82
CA PRO A 436 -15.06 1.86 -25.32
C PRO A 436 -14.63 3.29 -24.99
N LYS A 437 -15.05 4.22 -25.83
CA LYS A 437 -14.97 5.66 -25.57
C LYS A 437 -16.38 6.21 -25.40
N SER A 438 -16.63 6.83 -24.26
CA SER A 438 -17.88 7.49 -23.97
C SER A 438 -17.83 8.95 -24.43
N PRO A 439 -18.96 9.51 -24.87
CA PRO A 439 -20.24 8.86 -25.13
C PRO A 439 -20.27 8.10 -26.47
N LEU A 440 -21.19 7.14 -26.60
CA LEU A 440 -21.43 6.39 -27.84
C LEU A 440 -22.43 7.12 -28.73
N PHE A 441 -22.21 7.06 -30.03
CA PHE A 441 -23.11 7.60 -31.06
C PHE A 441 -23.26 6.60 -32.20
N GLY A 442 -24.31 6.78 -33.01
CA GLY A 442 -24.58 5.96 -34.19
C GLY A 442 -25.38 4.69 -33.85
N GLY A 443 -25.38 3.72 -34.76
CA GLY A 443 -26.07 2.43 -34.55
C GLY A 443 -27.60 2.51 -34.50
N GLY A 444 -28.20 3.69 -34.72
CA GLY A 444 -29.63 3.93 -34.52
C GLY A 444 -30.01 4.36 -33.11
N LEU A 445 -29.05 4.70 -32.25
CA LEU A 445 -29.32 5.16 -30.88
C LEU A 445 -30.30 6.34 -30.91
N LEU A 446 -31.45 6.16 -30.24
CA LEU A 446 -32.43 7.21 -30.07
C LEU A 446 -33.34 6.89 -28.88
N GLY A 447 -33.23 7.68 -27.81
CA GLY A 447 -34.09 7.54 -26.64
C GLY A 447 -33.95 6.19 -25.99
N THR A 448 -32.70 5.80 -25.69
CA THR A 448 -32.42 4.56 -24.98
C THR A 448 -32.79 4.79 -23.51
N GLY A 449 -33.94 4.27 -23.08
CA GLY A 449 -34.43 4.51 -21.70
C GLY A 449 -34.51 3.26 -20.86
N PHE A 450 -34.98 2.15 -21.42
CA PHE A 450 -35.44 1.01 -20.61
C PHE A 450 -34.54 -0.21 -20.64
N GLY A 451 -33.97 -0.55 -21.81
CA GLY A 451 -33.29 -1.82 -21.99
C GLY A 451 -31.93 -1.68 -22.66
N ASN A 452 -30.92 -2.25 -22.03
CA ASN A 452 -29.66 -2.61 -22.64
C ASN A 452 -29.13 -3.90 -22.01
N ASP A 453 -28.33 -4.64 -22.76
CA ASP A 453 -27.68 -5.85 -22.25
C ASP A 453 -26.37 -6.13 -23.00
N VAL A 454 -25.51 -6.94 -22.38
CA VAL A 454 -24.26 -7.43 -22.97
C VAL A 454 -24.47 -8.89 -23.36
N ALA A 455 -24.43 -9.16 -24.66
CA ALA A 455 -24.58 -10.51 -25.19
C ALA A 455 -23.35 -11.38 -24.88
N PRO A 456 -23.45 -12.73 -24.96
CA PRO A 456 -22.32 -13.64 -24.70
C PRO A 456 -21.09 -13.37 -25.57
N ASP A 457 -21.29 -12.89 -26.80
CA ASP A 457 -20.22 -12.48 -27.74
C ASP A 457 -19.58 -11.12 -27.38
N GLN A 458 -19.95 -10.54 -26.23
CA GLN A 458 -19.57 -9.22 -25.74
C GLN A 458 -20.06 -8.05 -26.61
N SER A 459 -20.97 -8.29 -27.55
CA SER A 459 -21.69 -7.20 -28.21
C SER A 459 -22.71 -6.58 -27.26
N VAL A 460 -22.92 -5.28 -27.39
CA VAL A 460 -23.82 -4.52 -26.52
C VAL A 460 -25.04 -4.10 -27.29
N TRP A 461 -26.20 -4.36 -26.73
CA TRP A 461 -27.49 -4.05 -27.33
C TRP A 461 -28.20 -2.95 -26.56
N PHE A 462 -28.78 -2.00 -27.29
CA PHE A 462 -29.61 -0.94 -26.73
C PHE A 462 -30.97 -0.96 -27.40
N GLY A 463 -32.05 -0.92 -26.62
CA GLY A 463 -33.40 -0.69 -27.11
C GLY A 463 -33.62 0.79 -27.35
N ASN A 464 -34.04 1.14 -28.57
CA ASN A 464 -34.36 2.51 -28.95
C ASN A 464 -35.88 2.70 -28.84
N PHE A 465 -36.33 3.68 -28.07
CA PHE A 465 -37.75 4.03 -28.01
C PHE A 465 -38.09 5.06 -29.09
N GLY A 466 -37.30 6.12 -29.17
CA GLY A 466 -37.41 7.19 -30.17
C GLY A 466 -38.68 8.05 -30.03
N TRP A 467 -38.51 9.34 -29.76
CA TRP A 467 -39.58 10.34 -29.81
C TRP A 467 -39.01 11.75 -29.95
N GLY A 468 -39.88 12.75 -30.20
CA GLY A 468 -39.51 14.16 -30.27
C GLY A 468 -39.84 14.79 -31.61
N SER A 469 -39.55 16.08 -31.75
CA SER A 469 -39.92 16.91 -32.91
C SER A 469 -38.87 16.95 -34.03
N CYS A 470 -37.89 16.03 -34.03
CA CYS A 470 -36.87 15.95 -35.07
C CYS A 470 -37.37 15.20 -36.31
N SER A 471 -37.20 15.81 -37.49
CA SER A 471 -37.69 15.29 -38.78
C SER A 471 -37.13 13.93 -39.19
N ASN A 472 -36.00 13.51 -38.60
CA ASN A 472 -35.34 12.24 -38.86
C ASN A 472 -35.45 11.26 -37.68
N CYS A 473 -36.12 11.66 -36.59
CA CYS A 473 -36.36 10.81 -35.43
C CYS A 473 -37.61 9.99 -35.70
N LEU A 474 -37.45 8.88 -36.42
CA LEU A 474 -38.51 7.90 -36.48
C LEU A 474 -38.72 7.36 -35.06
N PRO A 475 -39.95 7.35 -34.51
CA PRO A 475 -40.27 6.54 -33.35
C PRO A 475 -40.05 5.10 -33.77
N ASN A 476 -38.97 4.52 -33.29
CA ASN A 476 -38.45 3.33 -33.91
C ASN A 476 -38.10 2.40 -32.78
N GLY A 477 -39.03 1.49 -32.48
CA GLY A 477 -38.81 0.31 -31.66
C GLY A 477 -37.77 -0.60 -32.29
N SER A 478 -36.56 -0.06 -32.45
CA SER A 478 -35.40 -0.65 -33.09
C SER A 478 -34.37 -0.99 -32.02
N ALA A 479 -33.37 -1.77 -32.41
CA ALA A 479 -32.27 -2.14 -31.54
C ALA A 479 -30.94 -1.69 -32.13
N SER A 480 -30.12 -1.03 -31.32
CA SER A 480 -28.74 -0.69 -31.68
C SER A 480 -27.79 -1.77 -31.17
N LYS A 481 -26.88 -2.24 -32.02
CA LYS A 481 -25.85 -3.22 -31.66
C LYS A 481 -24.48 -2.56 -31.77
N PHE A 482 -23.64 -2.73 -30.75
CA PHE A 482 -22.26 -2.24 -30.69
C PHE A 482 -21.28 -3.37 -30.43
N THR A 483 -20.03 -3.19 -30.85
CA THR A 483 -18.91 -4.02 -30.39
C THR A 483 -18.66 -3.79 -28.89
N SER A 484 -17.90 -4.68 -28.27
CA SER A 484 -17.39 -4.49 -26.89
C SER A 484 -16.51 -3.24 -26.75
N THR A 485 -16.00 -2.69 -27.85
CA THR A 485 -15.20 -1.47 -27.90
C THR A 485 -16.01 -0.23 -28.28
N GLY A 486 -17.34 -0.33 -28.36
CA GLY A 486 -18.22 0.81 -28.58
C GLY A 486 -18.35 1.26 -30.03
N TYR A 487 -17.95 0.45 -31.01
CA TYR A 487 -18.22 0.73 -32.42
C TYR A 487 -19.61 0.24 -32.83
N PRO A 488 -20.42 1.05 -33.53
CA PRO A 488 -21.73 0.62 -33.99
C PRO A 488 -21.61 -0.48 -35.05
N ILE A 489 -22.34 -1.58 -34.84
CA ILE A 489 -22.50 -2.69 -35.79
C ILE A 489 -23.79 -2.51 -36.60
N SER A 490 -24.87 -2.06 -35.95
CA SER A 490 -26.12 -1.73 -36.62
C SER A 490 -25.98 -0.47 -37.48
N GLY A 491 -26.80 -0.37 -38.53
CA GLY A 491 -26.86 0.80 -39.40
C GLY A 491 -27.45 2.04 -38.70
N PRO A 492 -27.51 3.19 -39.39
CA PRO A 492 -27.96 4.47 -38.83
C PRO A 492 -29.40 4.46 -38.26
N ASN A 493 -30.23 3.48 -38.63
CA ASN A 493 -31.60 3.35 -38.15
C ASN A 493 -31.80 2.18 -37.17
N GLY A 494 -30.73 1.53 -36.71
CA GLY A 494 -30.80 0.32 -35.91
C GLY A 494 -31.32 -0.90 -36.68
N TYR A 495 -31.42 -2.04 -36.00
CA TYR A 495 -32.15 -3.19 -36.50
C TYR A 495 -33.65 -2.98 -36.26
N GLN A 496 -34.46 -3.12 -37.32
CA GLN A 496 -35.91 -2.97 -37.29
C GLN A 496 -36.57 -4.29 -37.72
N SER A 497 -37.71 -4.63 -37.13
CA SER A 497 -38.50 -5.80 -37.52
C SER A 497 -39.45 -5.54 -38.68
N ALA A 498 -39.67 -4.28 -39.07
CA ALA A 498 -40.54 -3.85 -40.18
C ALA A 498 -39.98 -2.59 -40.85
N SER A 499 -40.40 -2.27 -42.07
CA SER A 499 -40.00 -1.03 -42.73
C SER A 499 -40.58 0.17 -41.98
N PRO A 500 -39.95 1.36 -41.99
CA PRO A 500 -40.51 2.56 -41.35
C PRO A 500 -41.95 2.89 -41.77
N ALA A 501 -42.39 2.47 -42.96
CA ALA A 501 -43.75 2.68 -43.46
C ALA A 501 -44.80 1.79 -42.77
N ASP A 502 -44.38 0.68 -42.15
CA ASP A 502 -45.27 -0.30 -41.51
C ASP A 502 -45.43 -0.07 -40.00
N LEU A 503 -44.59 0.80 -39.40
CA LEU A 503 -44.64 1.15 -37.97
C LEU A 503 -45.68 2.23 -37.63
N TYR A 504 -46.36 2.78 -38.64
CA TYR A 504 -47.38 3.83 -38.52
C TYR A 504 -48.81 3.34 -38.83
N ARG A 505 -49.05 2.02 -38.87
CA ARG A 505 -50.40 1.45 -39.00
C ARG A 505 -50.97 0.99 -37.67
#